data_AF-A0A1S2YKD7-F1
#
_entry.id   AF-A0A1S2YKD7-F1
#
_cell.length_a   1.000
_cell.length_b   1.000
_cell.length_c   1.000
_cell.angle_alpha   90.00
_cell.angle_beta   90.00
_cell.angle_gamma   90.00
#
_symmetry.space_group_name_H-M   'P 1'
#
loop_
_entity.id
_entity.type
_entity.pdbx_description
1 polymer ?
#
loop_
_entity_poly.entity_id
_entity_poly.type
_entity_poly.pdbx_seq_one_letter_code
_entity_poly.pdbx_strand_id
1 'polypeptide(L)'
;MITVAILFAVTLLSAAASPVTLTLERAFPSNHGVELNELKALDSFRHRSRFLQSTNYVVDFPVKGSFDTTKAGLYFTKVNLGTPPREFYVQIDTGSDVLWVSCASCNGCPQTSGLQIQLNYFDPRSSSTSSLISCSDQRCKNGVQSSDSSCSGQNNQCTYVFQYGDGSGTSGYYVSDLMHFASISEESLLSNSSAHVVFGCSNQQTGDLTKSDRAIDGIFGFGQQGMSVISQLSSQGIAPRVFSHCLKGDSSGGGLLVLGEIVEPNIVYSPLVPSQPHYNLNLLSISVNGQIVPIDSAIFATSNNRGTIIDSGTTLAYIAEEAYTPFINALTAAIPQSVHTVLSTGNQCYLITTSGLDVFPQVSLNFAGGASLVLGQQDYLIKQNYIGDGSVWCIGFQKIVGQDVTILGDLVLKDKIFVYDLASQRIGWANYDCSWSVNVSASTGKGRSEFVNTGELSGSTSLRVGSHELSIKRRGVFALFMHITLICCFVFL
;
A
#
# COMPACT_ATOMS: atom_id res chain seq x y z
N MET A 1 -29.39 83.56 18.03
CA MET A 1 -28.24 83.89 17.15
C MET A 1 -27.02 83.17 17.68
N ILE A 2 -26.51 82.20 16.93
CA ILE A 2 -25.11 81.81 16.73
C ILE A 2 -25.20 80.57 15.83
N THR A 3 -25.04 80.82 14.54
CA THR A 3 -24.87 79.85 13.47
C THR A 3 -23.45 79.29 13.53
N VAL A 4 -23.29 77.97 13.59
CA VAL A 4 -22.00 77.32 13.30
C VAL A 4 -22.26 76.19 12.32
N ALA A 5 -21.78 76.41 11.09
CA ALA A 5 -21.77 75.47 9.99
C ALA A 5 -20.78 74.33 10.28
N ILE A 6 -21.21 73.08 10.08
CA ILE A 6 -20.33 71.92 10.09
C ILE A 6 -20.13 71.49 8.63
N LEU A 7 -18.93 71.79 8.11
CA LEU A 7 -18.41 71.29 6.84
C LEU A 7 -18.18 69.77 6.96
N PHE A 8 -18.83 68.99 6.09
CA PHE A 8 -18.44 67.60 5.85
C PHE A 8 -17.23 67.58 4.91
N ALA A 9 -16.05 67.25 5.43
CA ALA A 9 -14.89 66.93 4.61
C ALA A 9 -15.03 65.49 4.11
N VAL A 10 -15.33 65.33 2.81
CA VAL A 10 -15.25 64.04 2.11
C VAL A 10 -13.80 63.84 1.70
N THR A 11 -13.07 62.99 2.42
CA THR A 11 -11.76 62.51 2.01
C THR A 11 -11.91 61.45 0.92
N LEU A 12 -11.75 61.87 -0.34
CA LEU A 12 -11.53 60.98 -1.47
C LEU A 12 -10.13 60.35 -1.35
N LEU A 13 -10.06 59.14 -0.78
CA LEU A 13 -8.90 58.27 -0.91
C LEU A 13 -8.87 57.72 -2.34
N SER A 14 -8.15 58.41 -3.22
CA SER A 14 -7.72 57.86 -4.50
C SER A 14 -6.74 56.72 -4.22
N ALA A 15 -7.22 55.49 -4.23
CA ALA A 15 -6.38 54.31 -4.29
C ALA A 15 -5.69 54.29 -5.67
N ALA A 16 -4.52 54.91 -5.74
CA ALA A 16 -3.60 54.71 -6.84
C ALA A 16 -3.19 53.24 -6.82
N ALA A 17 -3.84 52.43 -7.67
CA ALA A 17 -3.41 51.08 -7.94
C ALA A 17 -2.05 51.16 -8.65
N SER A 18 -0.97 51.09 -7.88
CA SER A 18 0.37 50.87 -8.42
C SER A 18 0.32 49.62 -9.31
N PRO A 19 0.88 49.65 -10.53
CA PRO A 19 1.00 48.43 -11.31
C PRO A 19 1.81 47.44 -10.47
N VAL A 20 1.21 46.30 -10.16
CA VAL A 20 1.89 45.19 -9.52
C VAL A 20 2.95 44.70 -10.50
N THR A 21 4.15 45.26 -10.36
CA THR A 21 5.30 44.80 -11.11
C THR A 21 5.74 43.50 -10.44
N LEU A 22 5.41 42.37 -11.05
CA LEU A 22 5.94 41.08 -10.61
C LEU A 22 7.41 41.03 -10.95
N THR A 23 8.26 41.22 -9.96
CA THR A 23 9.69 40.96 -10.09
C THR A 23 9.87 39.46 -10.24
N LEU A 24 10.08 39.01 -11.48
CA LEU A 24 10.37 37.61 -11.76
C LEU A 24 11.85 37.35 -11.50
N GLU A 25 12.15 36.85 -10.31
CA GLU A 25 13.46 36.28 -10.04
C GLU A 25 13.55 34.87 -10.63
N ARG A 26 14.66 34.59 -11.29
CA ARG A 26 14.93 33.25 -11.79
C ARG A 26 15.15 32.38 -10.55
N ALA A 27 14.38 31.30 -10.41
CA ALA A 27 14.53 30.36 -9.29
C ALA A 27 15.94 29.73 -9.21
N PHE A 28 16.72 29.85 -10.29
CA PHE A 28 18.10 29.36 -10.37
C PHE A 28 19.03 30.43 -10.94
N PRO A 29 20.24 30.62 -10.39
CA PRO A 29 21.26 31.49 -10.96
C PRO A 29 21.69 31.00 -12.35
N SER A 30 21.96 31.92 -13.29
CA SER A 30 22.45 31.58 -14.65
C SER A 30 23.77 30.81 -14.68
N ASN A 31 24.46 30.74 -13.54
CA ASN A 31 25.81 30.21 -13.40
C ASN A 31 25.82 28.81 -12.73
N HIS A 32 24.66 28.20 -12.50
CA HIS A 32 24.52 26.83 -12.01
C HIS A 32 23.65 26.03 -12.98
N GLY A 33 24.20 24.92 -13.48
CA GLY A 33 23.42 23.93 -14.20
C GLY A 33 22.45 23.26 -13.23
N VAL A 34 21.17 23.33 -13.52
CA VAL A 34 20.10 22.66 -12.76
C VAL A 34 19.85 21.33 -13.46
N GLU A 35 19.83 20.23 -12.71
CA GLU A 35 19.57 18.94 -13.33
C GLU A 35 18.15 18.90 -13.91
N LEU A 36 17.98 18.23 -15.06
CA LEU A 36 16.67 18.09 -15.71
C LEU A 36 15.63 17.45 -14.77
N ASN A 37 16.09 16.64 -13.81
CA ASN A 37 15.26 16.01 -12.80
C ASN A 37 14.68 17.03 -11.80
N GLU A 38 15.47 18.03 -11.38
CA GLU A 38 15.00 19.11 -10.50
C GLU A 38 14.00 20.02 -11.23
N LEU A 39 14.23 20.29 -12.51
CA LEU A 39 13.31 21.06 -13.35
C LEU A 39 11.98 20.31 -13.57
N LYS A 40 12.03 19.00 -13.83
CA LYS A 40 10.83 18.15 -13.96
C LYS A 40 10.07 18.01 -12.65
N ALA A 41 10.77 17.91 -11.51
CA ALA A 41 10.15 17.88 -10.19
C ALA A 41 9.41 19.19 -9.88
N LEU A 42 10.02 20.33 -10.20
CA LEU A 42 9.41 21.65 -10.02
C LEU A 42 8.25 21.92 -10.97
N ASP A 43 8.34 21.49 -12.23
CA ASP A 43 7.25 21.62 -13.19
C ASP A 43 6.05 20.73 -12.80
N SER A 44 6.34 19.51 -12.36
CA SER A 44 5.36 18.61 -11.75
C SER A 44 4.71 19.20 -10.51
N PHE A 45 5.45 19.96 -9.70
CA PHE A 45 4.92 20.64 -8.51
C PHE A 45 4.02 21.83 -8.88
N ARG A 46 4.41 22.63 -9.88
CA ARG A 46 3.63 23.80 -10.33
C ARG A 46 2.28 23.40 -10.93
N HIS A 47 2.23 22.33 -11.70
CA HIS A 47 0.98 21.85 -12.30
C HIS A 47 0.01 21.20 -11.31
N ARG A 48 0.47 20.72 -10.14
CA ARG A 48 -0.37 20.18 -9.05
C ARG A 48 -1.24 21.25 -8.36
N SER A 49 -0.75 22.49 -8.26
CA SER A 49 -1.30 23.51 -7.35
C SER A 49 -2.54 24.30 -7.81
N ARG A 50 -3.12 24.06 -8.99
CA ARG A 50 -4.04 25.05 -9.63
C ARG A 50 -5.54 24.78 -9.62
N PHE A 51 -6.09 23.72 -9.01
CA PHE A 51 -7.55 23.49 -9.02
C PHE A 51 -8.12 22.77 -7.75
N LEU A 52 -8.61 23.58 -6.79
CA LEU A 52 -9.70 23.45 -5.76
C LEU A 52 -10.60 22.17 -5.79
N GLN A 53 -11.29 21.65 -4.75
CA GLN A 53 -11.55 21.86 -3.29
C GLN A 53 -12.36 20.60 -2.81
N SER A 54 -12.27 20.16 -1.53
CA SER A 54 -12.66 18.78 -1.14
C SER A 54 -11.96 18.21 0.13
N THR A 55 -12.56 17.37 0.99
CA THR A 55 -11.94 16.87 2.26
C THR A 55 -11.86 15.34 2.38
N ASN A 56 -11.25 14.64 1.42
CA ASN A 56 -10.94 13.22 1.53
C ASN A 56 -9.41 13.01 1.59
N TYR A 57 -8.92 12.27 2.59
CA TYR A 57 -7.48 12.05 2.81
C TYR A 57 -7.06 10.63 2.37
N VAL A 58 -6.03 10.54 1.52
CA VAL A 58 -5.27 9.30 1.24
C VAL A 58 -4.03 9.30 2.13
N VAL A 59 -3.74 8.19 2.81
CA VAL A 59 -2.47 8.02 3.54
C VAL A 59 -1.51 7.20 2.69
N ASP A 60 -0.28 7.69 2.51
CA ASP A 60 0.75 7.05 1.67
C ASP A 60 1.91 6.47 2.50
N PHE A 61 2.30 5.25 2.16
CA PHE A 61 3.40 4.50 2.78
C PHE A 61 4.34 4.00 1.67
N PRO A 62 5.56 4.58 1.54
CA PRO A 62 6.56 4.06 0.63
C PRO A 62 6.95 2.63 0.98
N VAL A 63 6.98 1.74 -0.01
CA VAL A 63 7.32 0.32 0.19
C VAL A 63 8.76 0.06 -0.22
N LYS A 64 9.45 -0.74 0.59
CA LYS A 64 10.78 -1.31 0.34
C LYS A 64 10.71 -2.84 0.43
N GLY A 65 11.83 -3.49 0.14
CA GLY A 65 11.93 -4.95 0.18
C GLY A 65 11.62 -5.60 -1.17
N SER A 66 11.49 -6.92 -1.18
CA SER A 66 11.29 -7.73 -2.38
C SER A 66 10.86 -9.13 -1.98
N PHE A 67 10.01 -9.77 -2.78
CA PHE A 67 9.66 -11.18 -2.62
C PHE A 67 10.87 -12.13 -2.80
N ASP A 68 11.96 -11.67 -3.43
CA ASP A 68 13.15 -12.49 -3.66
C ASP A 68 13.84 -12.84 -2.33
N THR A 69 13.79 -14.13 -1.98
CA THR A 69 14.35 -14.68 -0.73
C THR A 69 15.87 -14.55 -0.64
N THR A 70 16.58 -14.34 -1.74
CA THR A 70 18.02 -14.11 -1.73
C THR A 70 18.38 -12.65 -1.38
N LYS A 71 17.39 -11.76 -1.38
CA LYS A 71 17.51 -10.35 -1.03
C LYS A 71 16.83 -10.05 0.30
N ALA A 72 15.51 -9.89 0.28
CA ALA A 72 14.71 -9.53 1.44
C ALA A 72 13.71 -10.63 1.79
N GLY A 73 13.03 -11.19 0.79
CA GLY A 73 11.97 -12.19 0.99
C GLY A 73 10.74 -11.64 1.71
N LEU A 74 10.55 -10.32 1.75
CA LEU A 74 9.40 -9.63 2.35
C LEU A 74 9.34 -8.19 1.85
N TYR A 75 8.14 -7.60 1.86
CA TYR A 75 7.93 -6.17 1.68
C TYR A 75 7.66 -5.47 3.01
N PHE A 76 8.23 -4.28 3.18
CA PHE A 76 8.14 -3.53 4.42
C PHE A 76 8.03 -2.03 4.15
N THR A 77 7.47 -1.30 5.11
CA THR A 77 7.34 0.16 5.06
C THR A 77 7.86 0.78 6.35
N LYS A 78 7.74 2.11 6.46
CA LYS A 78 8.12 2.89 7.63
C LYS A 78 6.89 3.45 8.30
N VAL A 79 6.86 3.36 9.62
CA VAL A 79 5.87 4.04 10.47
C VAL A 79 6.59 4.97 11.43
N ASN A 80 6.03 6.15 11.68
CA ASN A 80 6.58 7.12 12.63
C ASN A 80 5.69 7.15 13.87
N LEU A 81 6.23 6.79 15.04
CA LEU A 81 5.48 6.66 16.28
C LEU A 81 6.07 7.56 17.38
N GLY A 82 5.20 8.11 18.22
CA GLY A 82 5.57 8.85 19.43
C GLY A 82 5.78 10.35 19.24
N THR A 83 6.10 11.01 20.36
CA THR A 83 6.45 12.44 20.41
C THR A 83 7.72 12.64 21.26
N PRO A 84 8.89 12.93 20.64
CA PRO A 84 9.08 13.18 19.20
C PRO A 84 8.90 11.92 18.33
N PRO A 85 8.54 12.07 17.04
CA PRO A 85 8.36 10.93 16.14
C PRO A 85 9.65 10.12 15.99
N ARG A 86 9.54 8.79 16.09
CA ARG A 86 10.61 7.83 15.80
C ARG A 86 10.18 6.87 14.69
N GLU A 87 11.09 6.62 13.76
CA GLU A 87 10.87 5.76 12.61
C GLU A 87 11.06 4.28 12.98
N PHE A 88 10.16 3.42 12.49
CA PHE A 88 10.22 1.96 12.63
C PHE A 88 9.96 1.29 11.28
N TYR A 89 10.80 0.33 10.90
CA TYR A 89 10.62 -0.51 9.72
C TYR A 89 9.72 -1.70 10.06
N VAL A 90 8.61 -1.84 9.34
CA VAL A 90 7.58 -2.84 9.65
C VAL A 90 7.14 -3.61 8.41
N GLN A 91 7.00 -4.92 8.51
CA GLN A 91 6.56 -5.78 7.41
C GLN A 91 5.10 -5.51 7.11
N ILE A 92 4.75 -5.49 5.83
CA ILE A 92 3.37 -5.32 5.39
C ILE A 92 2.71 -6.70 5.41
N ASP A 93 1.75 -6.89 6.31
CA ASP A 93 1.16 -8.20 6.56
C ASP A 93 -0.38 -8.13 6.47
N THR A 94 -0.96 -8.62 5.38
CA THR A 94 -2.42 -8.75 5.25
C THR A 94 -2.97 -10.02 5.91
N GLY A 95 -2.10 -10.89 6.42
CA GLY A 95 -2.43 -12.11 7.15
C GLY A 95 -2.65 -11.91 8.64
N SER A 96 -2.32 -10.75 9.21
CA SER A 96 -2.60 -10.42 10.62
C SER A 96 -3.21 -9.03 10.81
N ASP A 97 -3.84 -8.80 11.96
CA ASP A 97 -4.58 -7.56 12.23
C ASP A 97 -3.72 -6.43 12.78
N VAL A 98 -2.73 -6.73 13.62
CA VAL A 98 -2.18 -5.74 14.55
C VAL A 98 -0.83 -5.18 14.07
N LEU A 99 -0.70 -3.86 14.12
CA LEU A 99 0.62 -3.22 14.12
C LEU A 99 1.29 -3.48 15.47
N TRP A 100 2.50 -4.02 15.45
CA TRP A 100 3.36 -4.09 16.63
C TRP A 100 4.81 -3.75 16.28
N VAL A 101 5.53 -3.22 17.26
CA VAL A 101 6.97 -2.93 17.19
C VAL A 101 7.69 -3.49 18.40
N SER A 102 8.98 -3.80 18.23
CA SER A 102 9.87 -4.25 19.28
C SER A 102 10.04 -3.16 20.34
N CYS A 103 9.93 -3.52 21.61
CA CYS A 103 10.08 -2.59 22.71
C CYS A 103 11.40 -2.76 23.47
N ALA A 104 11.84 -1.70 24.17
CA ALA A 104 13.17 -1.61 24.78
C ALA A 104 13.51 -2.72 25.79
N SER A 105 12.51 -3.42 26.33
CA SER A 105 12.69 -4.57 27.23
C SER A 105 12.21 -5.87 26.58
N CYS A 106 12.70 -6.15 25.37
CA CYS A 106 12.29 -7.33 24.63
C CYS A 106 13.25 -8.52 24.79
N ASN A 107 12.68 -9.69 25.12
CA ASN A 107 13.36 -10.98 25.11
C ASN A 107 13.24 -11.64 23.73
N GLY A 108 14.37 -12.10 23.17
CA GLY A 108 14.38 -12.77 21.87
C GLY A 108 14.34 -11.84 20.67
N CYS A 109 14.14 -10.52 20.85
CA CYS A 109 14.19 -9.58 19.74
C CYS A 109 15.61 -9.50 19.13
N PRO A 110 15.74 -9.50 17.79
CA PRO A 110 17.02 -9.36 17.11
C PRO A 110 17.63 -7.98 17.38
N GLN A 111 18.96 -7.92 17.51
CA GLN A 111 19.72 -6.68 17.73
C GLN A 111 20.35 -6.10 16.46
N THR A 112 20.42 -6.90 15.41
CA THR A 112 20.96 -6.53 14.10
C THR A 112 20.04 -7.04 13.00
N SER A 113 20.16 -6.42 11.82
CA SER A 113 19.42 -6.81 10.63
C SER A 113 20.37 -7.07 9.46
N GLY A 114 20.20 -8.22 8.80
CA GLY A 114 20.86 -8.57 7.55
C GLY A 114 20.39 -7.73 6.37
N LEU A 115 19.30 -6.97 6.51
CA LEU A 115 18.79 -6.01 5.53
C LEU A 115 19.51 -4.66 5.59
N GLN A 116 20.58 -4.54 6.39
CA GLN A 116 21.32 -3.29 6.62
C GLN A 116 20.44 -2.17 7.20
N ILE A 117 19.43 -2.55 7.97
CA ILE A 117 18.54 -1.66 8.70
C ILE A 117 19.06 -1.51 10.13
N GLN A 118 19.12 -0.26 10.62
CA GLN A 118 19.32 -0.03 12.04
C GLN A 118 18.01 -0.28 12.79
N LEU A 119 17.97 -1.32 13.61
CA LEU A 119 16.79 -1.67 14.38
C LEU A 119 16.53 -0.65 15.49
N ASN A 120 15.26 -0.28 15.66
CA ASN A 120 14.74 0.63 16.65
C ASN A 120 13.83 -0.10 17.63
N TYR A 121 13.95 0.26 18.90
CA TYR A 121 13.04 -0.21 19.95
C TYR A 121 12.21 0.95 20.47
N PHE A 122 10.90 0.74 20.53
CA PHE A 122 9.96 1.69 21.10
C PHE A 122 10.08 1.66 22.63
N ASP A 123 10.17 2.84 23.25
CA ASP A 123 10.08 3.00 24.69
C ASP A 123 8.91 3.95 24.99
N PRO A 124 7.80 3.45 25.55
CA PRO A 124 6.65 4.28 25.92
C PRO A 124 7.02 5.46 26.83
N ARG A 125 8.07 5.32 27.66
CA ARG A 125 8.52 6.38 28.59
C ARG A 125 9.24 7.53 27.88
N SER A 126 9.71 7.29 26.67
CA SER A 126 10.42 8.29 25.86
C SER A 126 9.49 9.17 25.02
N SER A 127 8.20 8.84 24.97
CA SER A 127 7.20 9.60 24.20
C SER A 127 6.21 10.31 25.12
N SER A 128 6.08 11.62 24.93
CA SER A 128 5.18 12.47 25.73
C SER A 128 3.69 12.26 25.44
N THR A 129 3.34 11.57 24.35
CA THR A 129 1.97 11.25 23.93
C THR A 129 1.59 9.79 24.15
N SER A 130 2.49 9.01 24.79
CA SER A 130 2.29 7.60 25.05
C SER A 130 1.34 7.35 26.22
N SER A 131 0.48 6.34 26.09
CA SER A 131 -0.42 5.89 27.15
C SER A 131 -0.61 4.38 27.09
N LEU A 132 -0.59 3.71 28.25
CA LEU A 132 -0.85 2.28 28.33
C LEU A 132 -2.35 2.00 28.15
N ILE A 133 -2.68 0.92 27.44
CA ILE A 133 -4.07 0.49 27.26
C ILE A 133 -4.47 -0.47 28.39
N SER A 134 -5.53 -0.12 29.10
CA SER A 134 -6.11 -0.98 30.14
C SER A 134 -7.18 -1.91 29.59
N CYS A 135 -7.55 -2.94 30.38
CA CYS A 135 -8.62 -3.87 30.02
C CYS A 135 -10.02 -3.22 29.97
N SER A 136 -10.18 -2.05 30.58
CA SER A 136 -11.43 -1.29 30.51
C SER A 136 -11.61 -0.54 29.18
N ASP A 137 -10.53 -0.32 28.40
CA ASP A 137 -10.57 0.33 27.09
C ASP A 137 -11.46 -0.47 26.12
N GLN A 138 -12.33 0.23 25.39
CA GLN A 138 -13.27 -0.40 24.48
C GLN A 138 -12.56 -1.13 23.33
N ARG A 139 -11.42 -0.61 22.85
CA ARG A 139 -10.62 -1.23 21.79
C ARG A 139 -10.08 -2.57 22.25
N CYS A 140 -9.56 -2.64 23.49
CA CYS A 140 -9.11 -3.89 24.10
C CYS A 140 -10.25 -4.92 24.20
N LYS A 141 -11.44 -4.50 24.68
CA LYS A 141 -12.61 -5.38 24.77
C LYS A 141 -13.03 -5.93 23.42
N ASN A 142 -12.98 -5.10 22.37
CA ASN A 142 -13.25 -5.54 21.00
C ASN A 142 -12.18 -6.53 20.52
N GLY A 143 -10.90 -6.26 20.79
CA GLY A 143 -9.79 -7.16 20.47
C GLY A 143 -9.87 -8.52 21.17
N VAL A 144 -10.46 -8.60 22.37
CA VAL A 144 -10.73 -9.89 23.04
C VAL A 144 -11.74 -10.73 22.26
N GLN A 145 -12.70 -10.11 21.57
CA GLN A 145 -13.69 -10.83 20.75
C GLN A 145 -13.09 -11.41 19.47
N SER A 146 -12.09 -10.72 18.89
CA SER A 146 -11.34 -11.19 17.72
C SER A 146 -10.11 -12.03 18.06
N SER A 147 -9.81 -12.23 19.34
CA SER A 147 -8.57 -12.87 19.82
C SER A 147 -7.29 -12.09 19.53
N ASP A 148 -7.39 -10.80 19.17
CA ASP A 148 -6.26 -9.89 19.03
C ASP A 148 -5.74 -9.36 20.37
N SER A 149 -6.55 -9.48 21.42
CA SER A 149 -6.21 -8.98 22.74
C SER A 149 -6.53 -9.99 23.81
N SER A 150 -5.81 -9.88 24.91
CA SER A 150 -5.97 -10.67 26.12
C SER A 150 -6.02 -9.73 27.32
N CYS A 151 -6.82 -10.12 28.30
CA CYS A 151 -6.95 -9.36 29.54
C CYS A 151 -7.07 -10.30 30.72
N SER A 152 -6.04 -10.29 31.57
CA SER A 152 -6.09 -10.93 32.88
C SER A 152 -6.45 -9.88 33.94
N GLY A 153 -7.39 -10.21 34.83
CA GLY A 153 -7.86 -9.28 35.85
C GLY A 153 -6.81 -8.83 36.88
N GLN A 154 -5.60 -9.42 36.85
CA GLN A 154 -4.56 -9.17 37.86
C GLN A 154 -3.76 -7.88 37.63
N ASN A 155 -3.52 -7.50 36.36
CA ASN A 155 -2.68 -6.35 36.03
C ASN A 155 -3.42 -5.21 35.31
N ASN A 156 -4.71 -5.39 35.00
CA ASN A 156 -5.58 -4.47 34.26
C ASN A 156 -4.93 -3.89 32.98
N GLN A 157 -4.02 -4.65 32.37
CA GLN A 157 -3.26 -4.25 31.18
C GLN A 157 -3.73 -5.07 29.99
N CYS A 158 -3.98 -4.40 28.86
CA CYS A 158 -4.33 -5.08 27.62
C CYS A 158 -3.08 -5.68 26.97
N THR A 159 -3.08 -6.98 26.77
CA THR A 159 -1.95 -7.73 26.21
C THR A 159 -2.32 -8.43 24.91
N TYR A 160 -1.32 -8.95 24.21
CA TYR A 160 -1.53 -9.80 23.04
C TYR A 160 -0.50 -10.93 23.00
N VAL A 161 -0.86 -12.01 22.33
CA VAL A 161 0.03 -13.12 21.98
C VAL A 161 -0.36 -13.54 20.56
N PHE A 162 0.58 -13.47 19.62
CA PHE A 162 0.38 -13.94 18.26
C PHE A 162 1.33 -15.09 17.95
N GLN A 163 0.80 -16.03 17.19
CA GLN A 163 1.52 -17.19 16.66
C GLN A 163 1.29 -17.17 15.14
N TYR A 164 2.36 -17.03 14.39
CA TYR A 164 2.33 -16.99 12.93
C TYR A 164 2.39 -18.40 12.32
N GLY A 165 1.99 -18.49 11.05
CA GLY A 165 1.92 -19.76 10.31
C GLY A 165 3.27 -20.46 10.13
N ASP A 166 4.38 -19.72 10.20
CA ASP A 166 5.75 -20.24 10.18
C ASP A 166 6.21 -20.81 11.53
N GLY A 167 5.38 -20.72 12.57
CA GLY A 167 5.72 -21.16 13.93
C GLY A 167 6.46 -20.12 14.77
N SER A 168 6.71 -18.92 14.24
CA SER A 168 7.21 -17.79 15.02
C SER A 168 6.11 -17.12 15.83
N GLY A 169 6.47 -16.38 16.87
CA GLY A 169 5.48 -15.73 17.73
C GLY A 169 5.99 -14.47 18.41
N THR A 170 5.05 -13.62 18.80
CA THR A 170 5.29 -12.38 19.53
C THR A 170 4.29 -12.24 20.67
N SER A 171 4.71 -11.67 21.79
CA SER A 171 3.80 -11.23 22.84
C SER A 171 4.24 -9.91 23.45
N GLY A 172 3.28 -9.23 24.05
CA GLY A 172 3.49 -7.91 24.60
C GLY A 172 2.22 -7.29 25.15
N TYR A 173 2.24 -5.95 25.22
CA TYR A 173 1.12 -5.15 25.70
C TYR A 173 0.79 -4.02 24.73
N TYR A 174 -0.42 -3.51 24.81
CA TYR A 174 -0.88 -2.43 23.95
C TYR A 174 -0.55 -1.06 24.51
N VAL A 175 -0.15 -0.17 23.61
CA VAL A 175 0.13 1.24 23.87
C VAL A 175 -0.64 2.07 22.86
N SER A 176 -1.20 3.20 23.30
CA SER A 176 -1.72 4.25 22.42
C SER A 176 -0.72 5.38 22.35
N ASP A 177 -0.33 5.76 21.14
CA ASP A 177 0.54 6.90 20.88
C ASP A 177 0.19 7.54 19.51
N LEU A 178 0.80 8.68 19.19
CA LEU A 178 0.67 9.30 17.88
C LEU A 178 1.43 8.52 16.82
N MET A 179 0.74 8.17 15.75
CA MET A 179 1.33 7.78 14.47
C MET A 179 1.31 8.98 13.54
N HIS A 180 2.46 9.30 12.95
CA HIS A 180 2.62 10.39 11.99
C HIS A 180 2.73 9.82 10.59
N PHE A 181 1.97 10.40 9.67
CA PHE A 181 1.90 9.92 8.29
C PHE A 181 1.68 11.08 7.32
N ALA A 182 2.12 10.88 6.08
CA ALA A 182 1.80 11.79 5.00
C ALA A 182 0.35 11.56 4.59
N SER A 183 -0.45 12.61 4.63
CA SER A 183 -1.81 12.60 4.12
C SER A 183 -1.91 13.51 2.91
N ILE A 184 -2.57 13.00 1.87
CA ILE A 184 -2.90 13.70 0.64
C ILE A 184 -4.36 14.09 0.77
N SER A 185 -4.65 15.39 0.84
CA SER A 185 -6.01 15.92 0.74
C SER A 185 -6.30 16.37 -0.69
N GLU A 186 -7.57 16.65 -0.99
CA GLU A 186 -8.01 17.13 -2.31
C GLU A 186 -7.36 18.47 -2.74
N GLU A 187 -6.64 19.14 -1.84
CA GLU A 187 -5.79 20.31 -2.13
C GLU A 187 -4.36 19.94 -2.60
N SER A 188 -4.05 18.65 -2.77
CA SER A 188 -2.76 18.08 -3.24
C SER A 188 -1.52 18.46 -2.41
N LEU A 189 -1.72 19.13 -1.28
CA LEU A 189 -0.66 19.38 -0.31
C LEU A 189 -0.43 18.08 0.47
N LEU A 190 0.77 17.49 0.28
CA LEU A 190 1.31 16.54 1.24
C LEU A 190 1.34 17.25 2.59
N SER A 191 0.42 16.87 3.46
CA SER A 191 0.34 17.39 4.81
C SER A 191 0.74 16.29 5.78
N ASN A 192 1.73 16.60 6.62
CA ASN A 192 2.04 15.74 7.74
C ASN A 192 0.84 15.78 8.69
N SER A 193 0.18 14.64 8.83
CA SER A 193 -0.91 14.44 9.75
C SER A 193 -0.49 13.45 10.82
N SER A 194 -1.23 13.41 11.91
CA SER A 194 -1.02 12.41 12.94
C SER A 194 -2.35 12.03 13.58
N ALA A 195 -2.38 10.81 14.09
CA ALA A 195 -3.55 10.25 14.75
C ALA A 195 -3.11 9.36 15.91
N HIS A 196 -3.94 9.28 16.95
CA HIS A 196 -3.74 8.28 17.99
C HIS A 196 -4.10 6.90 17.44
N VAL A 197 -3.15 5.97 17.55
CA VAL A 197 -3.35 4.56 17.20
C VAL A 197 -2.89 3.69 18.36
N VAL A 198 -3.57 2.57 18.54
CA VAL A 198 -3.18 1.49 19.45
C VAL A 198 -2.34 0.49 18.67
N PHE A 199 -1.17 0.17 19.19
CA PHE A 199 -0.26 -0.81 18.60
C PHE A 199 0.41 -1.65 19.69
N GLY A 200 0.89 -2.82 19.30
CA GLY A 200 1.59 -3.75 20.17
C GLY A 200 3.02 -3.29 20.48
N CYS A 201 3.36 -3.28 21.76
CA CYS A 201 4.71 -3.13 22.26
C CYS A 201 5.25 -4.52 22.61
N SER A 202 5.98 -5.13 21.66
CA SER A 202 6.49 -6.50 21.77
C SER A 202 7.62 -6.57 22.78
N ASN A 203 7.43 -7.36 23.84
CA ASN A 203 8.47 -7.64 24.84
C ASN A 203 8.98 -9.09 24.78
N GLN A 204 8.43 -9.92 23.90
CA GLN A 204 8.94 -11.24 23.62
C GLN A 204 8.73 -11.61 22.15
N GLN A 205 9.76 -12.18 21.53
CA GLN A 205 9.70 -12.81 20.21
C GLN A 205 10.29 -14.22 20.28
N THR A 206 9.77 -15.12 19.44
CA THR A 206 10.18 -16.53 19.35
C THR A 206 10.25 -17.00 17.91
N GLY A 207 10.95 -18.11 17.67
CA GLY A 207 11.08 -18.70 16.33
C GLY A 207 11.81 -17.77 15.37
N ASP A 208 11.31 -17.69 14.13
CA ASP A 208 11.97 -16.98 13.03
C ASP A 208 12.05 -15.47 13.23
N LEU A 209 11.15 -14.87 14.02
CA LEU A 209 11.23 -13.46 14.43
C LEU A 209 12.52 -13.12 15.21
N THR A 210 13.14 -14.10 15.86
CA THR A 210 14.39 -13.89 16.63
C THR A 210 15.63 -13.83 15.73
N LYS A 211 15.52 -14.24 14.46
CA LYS A 211 16.65 -14.31 13.53
C LYS A 211 17.00 -12.93 13.01
N SER A 212 18.30 -12.70 12.81
CA SER A 212 18.83 -11.42 12.35
C SER A 212 18.92 -11.30 10.83
N ASP A 213 18.75 -12.37 10.07
CA ASP A 213 18.94 -12.39 8.60
C ASP A 213 18.01 -11.41 7.88
N ARG A 214 16.75 -11.30 8.34
CA ARG A 214 15.73 -10.44 7.74
C ARG A 214 15.01 -9.56 8.77
N ALA A 215 15.63 -9.35 9.92
CA ALA A 215 15.03 -8.62 11.03
C ALA A 215 14.62 -7.20 10.65
N ILE A 216 13.46 -6.79 11.16
CA ILE A 216 12.91 -5.44 11.09
C ILE A 216 12.27 -5.10 12.45
N ASP A 217 11.79 -3.88 12.62
CA ASP A 217 11.34 -3.39 13.93
C ASP A 217 10.01 -3.99 14.38
N GLY A 218 9.19 -4.49 13.45
CA GLY A 218 8.00 -5.26 13.76
C GLY A 218 7.13 -5.56 12.54
N ILE A 219 5.83 -5.79 12.75
CA ILE A 219 4.87 -6.13 11.69
C ILE A 219 3.73 -5.12 11.71
N PHE A 220 3.34 -4.65 10.53
CA PHE A 220 2.18 -3.83 10.30
C PHE A 220 1.06 -4.71 9.74
N GLY A 221 0.19 -5.17 10.62
CA GLY A 221 -1.01 -5.93 10.26
C GLY A 221 -2.08 -5.08 9.56
N PHE A 222 -2.64 -5.63 8.49
CA PHE A 222 -3.68 -5.04 7.64
C PHE A 222 -5.00 -5.82 7.67
N GLY A 223 -5.19 -6.73 8.63
CA GLY A 223 -6.39 -7.53 8.78
C GLY A 223 -7.67 -6.72 9.05
N GLN A 224 -8.80 -7.43 9.03
CA GLN A 224 -10.14 -6.82 9.01
C GLN A 224 -10.67 -6.47 10.40
N GLN A 225 -9.98 -6.86 11.47
CA GLN A 225 -10.44 -6.70 12.84
C GLN A 225 -10.24 -5.28 13.37
N GLY A 226 -10.88 -4.98 14.50
CA GLY A 226 -10.93 -3.62 15.07
C GLY A 226 -9.59 -3.09 15.56
N MET A 227 -8.61 -3.97 15.81
CA MET A 227 -7.28 -3.57 16.27
C MET A 227 -6.34 -3.16 15.12
N SER A 228 -6.71 -3.40 13.85
CA SER A 228 -5.89 -2.96 12.73
C SER A 228 -5.89 -1.43 12.59
N VAL A 229 -4.76 -0.87 12.17
CA VAL A 229 -4.61 0.60 12.04
C VAL A 229 -5.65 1.16 11.06
N ILE A 230 -5.99 0.41 10.00
CA ILE A 230 -6.99 0.78 9.00
C ILE A 230 -8.37 0.90 9.65
N SER A 231 -8.77 -0.09 10.46
CA SER A 231 -10.02 -0.03 11.23
C SER A 231 -10.02 1.15 12.20
N GLN A 232 -8.89 1.39 12.89
CA GLN A 232 -8.76 2.49 13.84
C GLN A 232 -8.87 3.87 13.17
N LEU A 233 -8.12 4.11 12.09
CA LEU A 233 -8.15 5.38 11.36
C LEU A 233 -9.49 5.59 10.65
N SER A 234 -10.10 4.53 10.12
CA SER A 234 -11.44 4.61 9.53
C SER A 234 -12.51 4.95 10.56
N SER A 235 -12.46 4.37 11.75
CA SER A 235 -13.39 4.71 12.84
C SER A 235 -13.26 6.16 13.32
N GLN A 236 -12.09 6.78 13.12
CA GLN A 236 -11.81 8.18 13.42
C GLN A 236 -12.17 9.13 12.27
N GLY A 237 -12.60 8.61 11.11
CA GLY A 237 -12.88 9.41 9.91
C GLY A 237 -11.62 9.96 9.21
N ILE A 238 -10.44 9.39 9.50
CA ILE A 238 -9.14 9.85 9.00
C ILE A 238 -8.78 9.19 7.67
N ALA A 239 -9.20 7.93 7.48
CA ALA A 239 -8.97 7.16 6.26
C ALA A 239 -10.26 6.44 5.83
N PRO A 240 -10.45 6.17 4.53
CA PRO A 240 -11.58 5.35 4.11
C PRO A 240 -11.37 3.90 4.55
N ARG A 241 -12.44 3.10 4.57
CA ARG A 241 -12.39 1.67 4.92
C ARG A 241 -11.97 0.81 3.73
N VAL A 242 -10.88 1.23 3.07
CA VAL A 242 -10.25 0.58 1.92
C VAL A 242 -8.77 0.92 1.93
N PHE A 243 -7.93 -0.04 1.54
CA PHE A 243 -6.52 0.18 1.29
C PHE A 243 -6.08 -0.60 0.06
N SER A 244 -4.98 -0.20 -0.53
CA SER A 244 -4.46 -0.81 -1.75
C SER A 244 -2.94 -0.88 -1.73
N HIS A 245 -2.37 -1.87 -2.41
CA HIS A 245 -0.94 -1.94 -2.63
C HIS A 245 -0.60 -2.34 -4.06
N CYS A 246 0.64 -2.04 -4.45
CA CYS A 246 1.26 -2.52 -5.69
C CYS A 246 2.74 -2.79 -5.39
N LEU A 247 3.10 -4.07 -5.34
CA LEU A 247 4.44 -4.52 -4.98
C LEU A 247 5.27 -4.77 -6.23
N LYS A 248 6.46 -4.17 -6.34
CA LYS A 248 7.35 -4.37 -7.49
C LYS A 248 8.02 -5.73 -7.43
N GLY A 249 7.84 -6.55 -8.46
CA GLY A 249 8.42 -7.87 -8.60
C GLY A 249 9.77 -7.91 -9.32
N ASP A 250 10.32 -6.77 -9.71
CA ASP A 250 11.66 -6.71 -10.32
C ASP A 250 12.79 -6.67 -9.28
N SER A 251 14.02 -6.58 -9.76
CA SER A 251 15.20 -6.56 -8.90
C SER A 251 15.33 -5.32 -8.01
N SER A 252 14.64 -4.22 -8.33
CA SER A 252 14.64 -2.99 -7.55
C SER A 252 13.75 -3.09 -6.32
N GLY A 253 12.70 -3.91 -6.38
CA GLY A 253 11.77 -4.12 -5.27
C GLY A 253 11.03 -2.85 -4.87
N GLY A 254 10.44 -2.86 -3.67
CA GLY A 254 9.61 -1.79 -3.16
C GLY A 254 8.23 -1.74 -3.82
N GLY A 255 7.65 -0.55 -3.93
CA GLY A 255 6.31 -0.37 -4.47
C GLY A 255 5.53 0.71 -3.71
N LEU A 256 4.21 0.51 -3.65
CA LEU A 256 3.27 1.45 -3.05
C LEU A 256 2.31 0.73 -2.10
N LEU A 257 1.97 1.40 -1.00
CA LEU A 257 0.91 1.03 -0.09
C LEU A 257 0.14 2.31 0.29
N VAL A 258 -1.17 2.31 0.08
CA VAL A 258 -2.03 3.47 0.38
C VAL A 258 -3.26 3.06 1.18
N LEU A 259 -3.64 3.89 2.15
CA LEU A 259 -4.98 3.83 2.76
C LEU A 259 -5.94 4.62 1.86
N GLY A 260 -6.43 3.94 0.85
CA GLY A 260 -7.30 4.45 -0.21
C GLY A 260 -7.52 3.37 -1.27
N GLU A 261 -8.43 3.65 -2.21
CA GLU A 261 -8.71 2.77 -3.34
C GLU A 261 -7.86 3.18 -4.54
N ILE A 262 -6.95 2.31 -5.01
CA ILE A 262 -6.32 2.51 -6.32
C ILE A 262 -7.38 2.26 -7.39
N VAL A 263 -7.59 3.25 -8.27
CA VAL A 263 -8.58 3.20 -9.34
C VAL A 263 -7.88 2.91 -10.67
N GLU A 264 -8.12 1.73 -11.21
CA GLU A 264 -7.61 1.28 -12.52
C GLU A 264 -8.76 0.61 -13.30
N PRO A 265 -9.02 1.00 -14.57
CA PRO A 265 -10.11 0.47 -15.38
C PRO A 265 -10.28 -1.05 -15.43
N ASN A 266 -9.18 -1.80 -15.35
CA ASN A 266 -9.18 -3.25 -15.55
C ASN A 266 -9.26 -4.07 -14.25
N ILE A 267 -9.54 -3.43 -13.10
CA ILE A 267 -9.69 -4.16 -11.84
C ILE A 267 -10.92 -5.07 -11.88
N VAL A 268 -10.70 -6.36 -11.62
CA VAL A 268 -11.76 -7.34 -11.38
C VAL A 268 -11.90 -7.59 -9.89
N TYR A 269 -13.12 -7.84 -9.40
CA TYR A 269 -13.39 -8.00 -7.98
C TYR A 269 -14.01 -9.36 -7.66
N SER A 270 -13.59 -9.95 -6.54
CA SER A 270 -14.19 -11.14 -5.94
C SER A 270 -14.70 -10.81 -4.53
N PRO A 271 -15.86 -11.33 -4.11
CA PRO A 271 -16.39 -11.10 -2.77
C PRO A 271 -15.51 -11.78 -1.71
N LEU A 272 -15.30 -11.08 -0.60
CA LEU A 272 -14.69 -11.65 0.60
C LEU A 272 -15.63 -12.66 1.24
N VAL A 273 -15.06 -13.72 1.80
CA VAL A 273 -15.80 -14.64 2.66
C VAL A 273 -16.00 -13.96 4.02
N PRO A 274 -17.24 -13.77 4.48
CA PRO A 274 -17.51 -13.07 5.74
C PRO A 274 -17.04 -13.89 6.94
N SER A 275 -16.78 -13.18 8.04
CA SER A 275 -16.47 -13.78 9.36
C SER A 275 -15.27 -14.74 9.35
N GLN A 276 -14.28 -14.47 8.50
CA GLN A 276 -13.02 -15.19 8.47
C GLN A 276 -11.91 -14.38 9.17
N PRO A 277 -10.91 -15.06 9.75
CA PRO A 277 -9.77 -14.38 10.39
C PRO A 277 -8.87 -13.66 9.39
N HIS A 278 -8.81 -14.12 8.13
CA HIS A 278 -7.95 -13.53 7.09
C HIS A 278 -8.78 -13.04 5.88
N TYR A 279 -8.09 -12.50 4.89
CA TYR A 279 -8.67 -12.17 3.59
C TYR A 279 -8.93 -13.42 2.76
N ASN A 280 -10.03 -14.10 3.06
CA ASN A 280 -10.44 -15.31 2.38
C ASN A 280 -11.29 -15.00 1.13
N LEU A 281 -10.96 -15.64 0.01
CA LEU A 281 -11.74 -15.65 -1.22
C LEU A 281 -12.17 -17.08 -1.56
N ASN A 282 -13.30 -17.22 -2.26
CA ASN A 282 -13.77 -18.51 -2.77
C ASN A 282 -13.12 -18.80 -4.14
N LEU A 283 -12.05 -19.60 -4.13
CA LEU A 283 -11.46 -20.17 -5.36
C LEU A 283 -12.34 -21.33 -5.83
N LEU A 284 -12.73 -21.32 -7.11
CA LEU A 284 -13.65 -22.30 -7.69
C LEU A 284 -12.90 -23.32 -8.56
N SER A 285 -11.92 -22.86 -9.32
CA SER A 285 -11.14 -23.73 -10.21
C SER A 285 -9.79 -23.12 -10.58
N ILE A 286 -8.85 -23.98 -10.93
CA ILE A 286 -7.57 -23.60 -11.51
C ILE A 286 -7.58 -24.00 -12.98
N SER A 287 -7.08 -23.13 -13.85
CA SER A 287 -6.91 -23.40 -15.27
C SER A 287 -5.45 -23.33 -15.68
N VAL A 288 -5.01 -24.28 -16.50
CA VAL A 288 -3.68 -24.30 -17.14
C VAL A 288 -3.89 -24.29 -18.64
N ASN A 289 -3.33 -23.29 -19.33
CA ASN A 289 -3.49 -23.08 -20.78
C ASN A 289 -4.97 -23.06 -21.23
N GLY A 290 -5.82 -22.39 -20.44
CA GLY A 290 -7.26 -22.30 -20.68
C GLY A 290 -8.08 -23.56 -20.37
N GLN A 291 -7.45 -24.66 -19.96
CA GLN A 291 -8.14 -25.90 -19.56
C GLN A 291 -8.28 -25.98 -18.04
N ILE A 292 -9.48 -26.26 -17.55
CA ILE A 292 -9.73 -26.46 -16.11
C ILE A 292 -9.04 -27.75 -15.66
N VAL A 293 -8.23 -27.65 -14.60
CA VAL A 293 -7.59 -28.79 -13.95
C VAL A 293 -8.66 -29.56 -13.18
N PRO A 294 -8.72 -30.91 -13.28
CA PRO A 294 -9.74 -31.72 -12.61
C PRO A 294 -9.46 -31.83 -11.10
N ILE A 295 -9.76 -30.77 -10.37
CA ILE A 295 -9.68 -30.67 -8.91
C ILE A 295 -11.10 -30.44 -8.38
N ASP A 296 -11.50 -31.17 -7.33
CA ASP A 296 -12.79 -30.91 -6.68
C ASP A 296 -12.78 -29.53 -6.02
N SER A 297 -13.68 -28.65 -6.45
CA SER A 297 -13.85 -27.31 -5.90
C SER A 297 -14.08 -27.29 -4.38
N ALA A 298 -14.59 -28.38 -3.79
CA ALA A 298 -14.77 -28.51 -2.34
C ALA A 298 -13.45 -28.46 -1.56
N ILE A 299 -12.32 -28.76 -2.20
CA ILE A 299 -10.98 -28.63 -1.60
C ILE A 299 -10.67 -27.18 -1.26
N PHE A 300 -11.16 -26.23 -2.07
CA PHE A 300 -10.92 -24.80 -1.87
C PHE A 300 -12.02 -24.09 -1.06
N ALA A 301 -13.11 -24.80 -0.74
CA ALA A 301 -14.21 -24.23 0.03
C ALA A 301 -13.73 -23.79 1.41
N THR A 302 -14.13 -22.59 1.83
CA THR A 302 -13.69 -22.02 3.09
C THR A 302 -14.31 -22.77 4.28
N SER A 303 -13.45 -23.19 5.22
CA SER A 303 -13.80 -23.82 6.50
C SER A 303 -12.73 -23.48 7.54
N ASN A 304 -12.83 -24.00 8.76
CA ASN A 304 -11.85 -23.70 9.82
C ASN A 304 -10.39 -24.02 9.46
N ASN A 305 -10.14 -24.94 8.52
CA ASN A 305 -8.80 -25.37 8.10
C ASN A 305 -8.59 -25.35 6.57
N ARG A 306 -9.51 -24.72 5.82
CA ARG A 306 -9.51 -24.64 4.36
C ARG A 306 -9.93 -23.26 3.88
N GLY A 307 -9.52 -22.93 2.66
CA GLY A 307 -9.85 -21.67 2.02
C GLY A 307 -8.67 -21.11 1.25
N THR A 308 -8.89 -20.00 0.56
CA THR A 308 -7.84 -19.28 -0.18
C THR A 308 -7.61 -17.92 0.45
N ILE A 309 -6.43 -17.70 1.02
CA ILE A 309 -6.04 -16.48 1.73
C ILE A 309 -5.17 -15.61 0.81
N ILE A 310 -5.43 -14.29 0.81
CA ILE A 310 -4.58 -13.28 0.16
C ILE A 310 -3.67 -12.66 1.23
N ASP A 311 -2.36 -12.90 1.13
CA ASP A 311 -1.44 -12.62 2.24
C ASP A 311 -0.07 -12.04 1.83
N SER A 312 0.13 -10.72 1.97
CA SER A 312 1.46 -10.11 1.78
C SER A 312 2.45 -10.40 2.92
N GLY A 313 2.00 -10.99 4.02
CA GLY A 313 2.85 -11.50 5.10
C GLY A 313 3.60 -12.78 4.71
N THR A 314 3.18 -13.42 3.62
CA THR A 314 3.76 -14.67 3.12
C THR A 314 4.52 -14.42 1.82
N THR A 315 5.81 -14.81 1.75
CA THR A 315 6.65 -14.61 0.56
C THR A 315 6.20 -15.45 -0.65
N LEU A 316 5.85 -16.71 -0.42
CA LEU A 316 5.62 -17.72 -1.46
C LEU A 316 4.13 -18.07 -1.58
N ALA A 317 3.79 -18.88 -2.58
CA ALA A 317 2.42 -19.37 -2.72
C ALA A 317 2.30 -20.80 -2.19
N TYR A 318 1.19 -21.08 -1.50
CA TYR A 318 0.85 -22.40 -1.02
C TYR A 318 -0.50 -22.80 -1.60
N ILE A 319 -0.63 -24.05 -2.02
CA ILE A 319 -1.89 -24.62 -2.48
C ILE A 319 -2.26 -25.79 -1.58
N ALA A 320 -3.56 -25.98 -1.36
CA ALA A 320 -4.10 -27.10 -0.59
C ALA A 320 -3.46 -28.41 -1.05
N GLU A 321 -3.07 -29.26 -0.10
CA GLU A 321 -2.25 -30.45 -0.36
C GLU A 321 -2.89 -31.38 -1.41
N GLU A 322 -4.20 -31.59 -1.31
CA GLU A 322 -4.97 -32.42 -2.26
C GLU A 322 -4.97 -31.86 -3.70
N ALA A 323 -4.86 -30.53 -3.86
CA ALA A 323 -4.84 -29.85 -5.14
C ALA A 323 -3.44 -29.72 -5.76
N TYR A 324 -2.38 -29.87 -4.96
CA TYR A 324 -0.99 -29.69 -5.41
C TYR A 324 -0.62 -30.63 -6.56
N THR A 325 -0.78 -31.94 -6.38
CA THR A 325 -0.34 -32.91 -7.40
C THR A 325 -1.10 -32.77 -8.73
N PRO A 326 -2.44 -32.66 -8.77
CA PRO A 326 -3.16 -32.40 -10.02
C PRO A 326 -2.72 -31.11 -10.72
N PHE A 327 -2.48 -30.04 -9.95
CA PHE A 327 -2.03 -28.75 -10.48
C PHE A 327 -0.63 -28.85 -11.10
N ILE A 328 0.36 -29.38 -10.36
CA ILE A 328 1.73 -29.54 -10.85
C ILE A 328 1.80 -30.47 -12.07
N ASN A 329 1.00 -31.55 -12.09
CA ASN A 329 0.92 -32.46 -13.23
C ASN A 329 0.35 -31.77 -14.47
N ALA A 330 -0.74 -31.01 -14.33
CA ALA A 330 -1.32 -30.27 -15.44
C ALA A 330 -0.34 -29.21 -16.01
N LEU A 331 0.36 -28.50 -15.13
CA LEU A 331 1.38 -27.53 -15.51
C LEU A 331 2.55 -28.19 -16.23
N THR A 332 3.08 -29.28 -15.69
CA THR A 332 4.19 -30.04 -16.29
C THR A 332 3.82 -30.63 -17.64
N ALA A 333 2.61 -31.17 -17.78
CA ALA A 333 2.14 -31.76 -19.03
C ALA A 333 1.96 -30.72 -20.15
N ALA A 334 1.74 -29.46 -19.81
CA ALA A 334 1.62 -28.35 -20.76
C ALA A 334 2.97 -27.74 -21.17
N ILE A 335 4.06 -28.08 -20.48
CA ILE A 335 5.41 -27.62 -20.84
C ILE A 335 5.97 -28.53 -21.95
N PRO A 336 6.59 -27.97 -23.01
CA PRO A 336 7.21 -28.77 -24.07
C PRO A 336 8.28 -29.73 -23.55
N GLN A 337 8.31 -30.95 -24.07
CA GLN A 337 9.31 -31.97 -23.69
C GLN A 337 10.77 -31.57 -23.98
N SER A 338 10.99 -30.55 -24.81
CA SER A 338 12.31 -29.97 -25.05
C SER A 338 12.88 -29.21 -23.84
N VAL A 339 12.04 -28.85 -22.87
CA VAL A 339 12.46 -28.18 -21.64
C VAL A 339 12.93 -29.22 -20.64
N HIS A 340 14.20 -29.16 -20.25
CA HIS A 340 14.81 -30.14 -19.34
C HIS A 340 14.40 -29.89 -17.89
N THR A 341 13.88 -30.92 -17.22
CA THR A 341 13.65 -30.89 -15.76
C THR A 341 14.97 -31.01 -15.01
N VAL A 342 15.12 -30.25 -13.93
CA VAL A 342 16.27 -30.31 -13.02
C VAL A 342 15.83 -30.92 -11.69
N LEU A 343 16.60 -31.88 -11.19
CA LEU A 343 16.39 -32.42 -9.85
C LEU A 343 16.71 -31.33 -8.83
N SER A 344 15.70 -30.89 -8.10
CA SER A 344 15.81 -29.98 -6.98
C SER A 344 15.06 -30.56 -5.78
N THR A 345 15.58 -30.33 -4.58
CA THR A 345 14.89 -30.72 -3.35
C THR A 345 13.63 -29.89 -3.17
N GLY A 346 12.46 -30.54 -3.17
CA GLY A 346 11.18 -29.93 -2.87
C GLY A 346 10.38 -29.49 -4.10
N ASN A 347 10.95 -28.61 -4.92
CA ASN A 347 10.21 -27.96 -6.02
C ASN A 347 10.53 -28.57 -7.39
N GLN A 348 9.53 -28.61 -8.26
CA GLN A 348 9.70 -28.99 -9.67
C GLN A 348 10.40 -27.85 -10.42
N CYS A 349 11.58 -28.13 -10.97
CA CYS A 349 12.44 -27.14 -11.62
C CYS A 349 12.78 -27.50 -13.06
N TYR A 350 13.08 -26.47 -13.85
CA TYR A 350 13.33 -26.56 -15.28
C TYR A 350 14.54 -25.69 -15.66
N LEU A 351 15.40 -26.21 -16.53
CA LEU A 351 16.53 -25.49 -17.08
C LEU A 351 16.13 -24.83 -18.41
N ILE A 352 16.34 -23.52 -18.48
CA ILE A 352 16.01 -22.68 -19.62
C ILE A 352 17.31 -22.09 -20.19
N THR A 353 17.75 -22.59 -21.35
CA THR A 353 19.01 -22.21 -22.01
C THR A 353 18.82 -21.26 -23.19
N THR A 354 17.75 -21.42 -23.97
CA THR A 354 17.55 -20.70 -25.25
C THR A 354 16.14 -20.14 -25.44
N SER A 355 15.14 -20.73 -24.80
CA SER A 355 13.77 -20.24 -24.81
C SER A 355 13.55 -19.13 -23.77
N GLY A 356 12.63 -18.20 -24.05
CA GLY A 356 12.09 -17.32 -23.02
C GLY A 356 11.17 -18.07 -22.06
N LEU A 357 10.61 -17.38 -21.06
CA LEU A 357 9.63 -17.97 -20.16
C LEU A 357 8.30 -18.32 -20.86
N ASP A 358 8.09 -17.89 -22.09
CA ASP A 358 6.86 -18.15 -22.86
C ASP A 358 6.58 -19.64 -23.13
N VAL A 359 7.56 -20.52 -22.89
CA VAL A 359 7.36 -21.99 -22.93
C VAL A 359 6.50 -22.51 -21.78
N PHE A 360 6.36 -21.74 -20.71
CA PHE A 360 5.52 -22.10 -19.58
C PHE A 360 4.08 -21.63 -19.83
N PRO A 361 3.07 -22.46 -19.48
CA PRO A 361 1.67 -22.17 -19.79
C PRO A 361 1.12 -21.03 -18.92
N GLN A 362 0.16 -20.29 -19.45
CA GLN A 362 -0.63 -19.37 -18.62
C GLN A 362 -1.40 -20.16 -17.56
N VAL A 363 -1.41 -19.67 -16.33
CA VAL A 363 -2.21 -20.18 -15.22
C VAL A 363 -3.29 -19.17 -14.87
N SER A 364 -4.47 -19.63 -14.48
CA SER A 364 -5.55 -18.75 -13.99
C SER A 364 -6.22 -19.36 -12.77
N LEU A 365 -6.37 -18.53 -11.73
CA LEU A 365 -7.12 -18.86 -10.52
C LEU A 365 -8.49 -18.20 -10.62
N ASN A 366 -9.56 -19.01 -10.71
CA ASN A 366 -10.91 -18.52 -11.00
C ASN A 366 -11.74 -18.47 -9.72
N PHE A 367 -12.19 -17.29 -9.35
CA PHE A 367 -12.88 -17.02 -8.09
C PHE A 367 -14.38 -16.78 -8.28
N ALA A 368 -15.12 -16.80 -7.18
CA ALA A 368 -16.50 -16.35 -7.12
C ALA A 368 -16.66 -14.91 -7.67
N GLY A 369 -17.88 -14.60 -8.15
CA GLY A 369 -18.15 -13.33 -8.84
C GLY A 369 -17.65 -13.27 -10.29
N GLY A 370 -17.10 -14.38 -10.80
CA GLY A 370 -16.59 -14.46 -12.18
C GLY A 370 -15.23 -13.80 -12.37
N ALA A 371 -14.55 -13.42 -11.28
CA ALA A 371 -13.21 -12.84 -11.33
C ALA A 371 -12.16 -13.92 -11.55
N SER A 372 -11.23 -13.68 -12.46
CA SER A 372 -10.11 -14.58 -12.73
C SER A 372 -8.79 -13.84 -12.50
N LEU A 373 -7.92 -14.42 -11.67
CA LEU A 373 -6.56 -13.94 -11.46
C LEU A 373 -5.64 -14.67 -12.43
N VAL A 374 -5.29 -14.00 -13.52
CA VAL A 374 -4.41 -14.52 -14.56
C VAL A 374 -2.96 -14.31 -14.14
N LEU A 375 -2.23 -15.42 -13.99
CA LEU A 375 -0.84 -15.43 -13.56
C LEU A 375 0.08 -15.44 -14.78
N GLY A 376 0.97 -14.45 -14.84
CA GLY A 376 2.13 -14.49 -15.72
C GLY A 376 3.14 -15.53 -15.23
N GLN A 377 4.13 -15.86 -16.07
CA GLN A 377 5.09 -16.93 -15.75
C GLN A 377 5.87 -16.66 -14.48
N GLN A 378 6.24 -15.40 -14.22
CA GLN A 378 6.97 -15.00 -13.03
C GLN A 378 6.09 -14.90 -11.76
N ASP A 379 4.78 -15.15 -11.87
CA ASP A 379 3.85 -15.13 -10.74
C ASP A 379 3.67 -16.52 -10.11
N TYR A 380 4.23 -17.55 -10.74
CA TYR A 380 4.26 -18.91 -10.21
C TYR A 380 5.63 -19.59 -10.40
N LEU A 381 6.60 -18.94 -11.05
CA LEU A 381 7.97 -19.42 -11.17
C LEU A 381 8.95 -18.53 -10.39
N ILE A 382 9.95 -19.18 -9.79
CA ILE A 382 11.03 -18.54 -9.07
C ILE A 382 12.35 -18.95 -9.72
N LYS A 383 13.18 -17.97 -10.03
CA LYS A 383 14.54 -18.21 -10.50
C LYS A 383 15.42 -18.62 -9.32
N GLN A 384 16.01 -19.80 -9.38
CA GLN A 384 16.89 -20.30 -8.32
C GLN A 384 18.35 -19.94 -8.57
N ASN A 385 18.90 -20.42 -9.69
CA ASN A 385 20.32 -20.32 -9.99
C ASN A 385 20.57 -20.44 -11.49
N TYR A 386 21.85 -20.54 -11.86
CA TYR A 386 22.29 -20.80 -13.23
C TYR A 386 23.05 -22.13 -13.30
N ILE A 387 22.89 -22.84 -14.41
CA ILE A 387 23.67 -24.02 -14.78
C ILE A 387 24.24 -23.74 -16.18
N GLY A 388 25.54 -23.51 -16.26
CA GLY A 388 26.18 -23.03 -17.49
C GLY A 388 25.64 -21.64 -17.86
N ASP A 389 25.17 -21.50 -19.10
CA ASP A 389 24.49 -20.32 -19.63
C ASP A 389 22.97 -20.34 -19.38
N GLY A 390 22.42 -21.45 -18.90
CA GLY A 390 21.00 -21.62 -18.63
C GLY A 390 20.58 -21.11 -17.25
N SER A 391 19.34 -20.63 -17.17
CA SER A 391 18.70 -20.25 -15.91
C SER A 391 17.75 -21.35 -15.43
N VAL A 392 17.81 -21.65 -14.12
CA VAL A 392 16.93 -22.64 -13.48
C VAL A 392 15.73 -21.92 -12.89
N TRP A 393 14.55 -22.33 -13.33
CA TRP A 393 13.26 -21.81 -12.85
C TRP A 393 12.46 -22.93 -12.20
N CYS A 394 11.92 -22.68 -11.02
CA CYS A 394 11.16 -23.64 -10.25
C CYS A 394 9.75 -23.16 -10.02
N ILE A 395 8.79 -24.07 -10.00
CA ILE A 395 7.43 -23.76 -9.56
C ILE A 395 7.49 -23.30 -8.10
N GLY A 396 6.98 -22.09 -7.85
CA GLY A 396 6.99 -21.43 -6.54
C GLY A 396 5.78 -21.75 -5.67
N PHE A 397 4.75 -22.39 -6.24
CA PHE A 397 3.66 -22.99 -5.46
C PHE A 397 4.18 -24.21 -4.71
N GLN A 398 3.89 -24.25 -3.42
CA GLN A 398 4.24 -25.34 -2.52
C GLN A 398 3.00 -25.93 -1.85
N LYS A 399 3.17 -27.04 -1.13
CA LYS A 399 2.17 -27.58 -0.22
C LYS A 399 2.72 -27.68 1.18
N ILE A 400 1.85 -27.52 2.18
CA ILE A 400 2.19 -27.77 3.58
C ILE A 400 1.57 -29.12 3.94
N VAL A 401 2.41 -30.08 4.32
CA VAL A 401 1.94 -31.44 4.65
C VAL A 401 0.99 -31.38 5.85
N GLY A 402 -0.21 -31.92 5.69
CA GLY A 402 -1.25 -31.93 6.72
C GLY A 402 -2.02 -30.61 6.87
N GLN A 403 -1.87 -29.66 5.95
CA GLN A 403 -2.70 -28.47 5.87
C GLN A 403 -3.36 -28.32 4.49
N ASP A 404 -4.65 -27.99 4.50
CA ASP A 404 -5.47 -27.85 3.29
C ASP A 404 -5.78 -26.37 2.98
N VAL A 405 -4.90 -25.46 3.40
CA VAL A 405 -5.03 -24.03 3.11
C VAL A 405 -4.31 -23.67 1.81
N THR A 406 -4.91 -22.76 1.04
CA THR A 406 -4.25 -22.09 -0.08
C THR A 406 -3.91 -20.67 0.34
N ILE A 407 -2.66 -20.24 0.13
CA ILE A 407 -2.18 -18.90 0.47
C ILE A 407 -1.54 -18.30 -0.77
N LEU A 408 -2.05 -17.17 -1.21
CA LEU A 408 -1.47 -16.38 -2.31
C LEU A 408 -0.59 -15.30 -1.71
N GLY A 409 0.70 -15.61 -1.60
CA GLY A 409 1.71 -14.71 -1.10
C GLY A 409 2.29 -13.75 -2.13
N ASP A 410 3.30 -12.99 -1.74
CA ASP A 410 3.98 -11.95 -2.52
C ASP A 410 4.37 -12.40 -3.94
N LEU A 411 4.77 -13.65 -4.12
CA LEU A 411 5.03 -14.25 -5.43
C LEU A 411 3.89 -14.01 -6.43
N VAL A 412 2.64 -14.14 -5.96
CA VAL A 412 1.42 -13.94 -6.75
C VAL A 412 0.97 -12.48 -6.71
N LEU A 413 1.15 -11.81 -5.57
CA LEU A 413 0.64 -10.45 -5.33
C LEU A 413 1.45 -9.35 -6.02
N LYS A 414 2.73 -9.60 -6.33
CA LYS A 414 3.59 -8.64 -7.03
C LYS A 414 3.12 -8.34 -8.47
N ASP A 415 3.57 -7.20 -8.98
CA ASP A 415 3.31 -6.69 -10.33
C ASP A 415 1.80 -6.59 -10.64
N LYS A 416 1.03 -6.33 -9.58
CA LYS A 416 -0.43 -6.19 -9.59
C LYS A 416 -0.84 -5.13 -8.59
N ILE A 417 -1.89 -4.41 -8.93
CA ILE A 417 -2.66 -3.66 -7.96
C ILE A 417 -3.54 -4.66 -7.21
N PHE A 418 -3.55 -4.59 -5.88
CA PHE A 418 -4.56 -5.21 -5.03
C PHE A 418 -5.31 -4.13 -4.26
N VAL A 419 -6.64 -4.18 -4.30
CA VAL A 419 -7.55 -3.29 -3.58
C VAL A 419 -8.35 -4.10 -2.57
N TYR A 420 -8.23 -3.76 -1.29
CA TYR A 420 -8.96 -4.39 -0.19
C TYR A 420 -10.11 -3.48 0.22
N ASP A 421 -11.24 -3.60 -0.49
CA ASP A 421 -12.44 -2.79 -0.26
C ASP A 421 -13.29 -3.42 0.85
N LEU A 422 -12.94 -3.08 2.09
CA LEU A 422 -13.60 -3.62 3.29
C LEU A 422 -15.00 -3.05 3.47
N ALA A 423 -15.28 -1.85 2.95
CA ALA A 423 -16.61 -1.26 2.95
C ALA A 423 -17.58 -2.09 2.09
N SER A 424 -17.14 -2.57 0.94
CA SER A 424 -17.95 -3.39 0.02
C SER A 424 -17.69 -4.89 0.16
N GLN A 425 -16.88 -5.32 1.14
CA GLN A 425 -16.54 -6.72 1.42
C GLN A 425 -16.04 -7.49 0.18
N ARG A 426 -15.03 -6.94 -0.50
CA ARG A 426 -14.45 -7.52 -1.72
C ARG A 426 -12.97 -7.19 -1.87
N ILE A 427 -12.25 -8.02 -2.61
CA ILE A 427 -10.89 -7.73 -3.07
C ILE A 427 -10.90 -7.57 -4.59
N GLY A 428 -10.24 -6.51 -5.05
CA GLY A 428 -10.00 -6.23 -6.46
C GLY A 428 -8.54 -6.45 -6.84
N TRP A 429 -8.27 -6.86 -8.08
CA TRP A 429 -6.93 -6.88 -8.63
C TRP A 429 -6.86 -6.56 -10.11
N ALA A 430 -5.71 -6.05 -10.55
CA ALA A 430 -5.34 -5.88 -11.95
C ALA A 430 -3.83 -6.04 -12.13
N ASN A 431 -3.40 -6.64 -13.25
CA ASN A 431 -1.98 -6.61 -13.64
C ASN A 431 -1.56 -5.16 -13.88
N TYR A 432 -0.43 -4.77 -13.28
CA TYR A 432 0.01 -3.39 -13.29
C TYR A 432 1.52 -3.30 -13.12
N ASP A 433 2.17 -2.44 -13.89
CA ASP A 433 3.58 -2.12 -13.67
C ASP A 433 3.68 -1.20 -12.43
N CYS A 434 4.04 -1.77 -11.28
CA CYS A 434 4.15 -1.03 -10.02
C CYS A 434 5.27 0.02 -9.99
N SER A 435 5.98 0.26 -11.09
CA SER A 435 6.81 1.45 -11.28
C SER A 435 6.05 2.68 -11.78
N TRP A 436 4.82 2.51 -12.27
CA TRP A 436 3.99 3.58 -12.79
C TRP A 436 3.18 4.27 -11.69
N SER A 437 2.77 5.51 -11.97
CA SER A 437 1.91 6.30 -11.09
C SER A 437 0.48 5.80 -11.10
N VAL A 438 -0.11 5.61 -9.93
CA VAL A 438 -1.50 5.18 -9.78
C VAL A 438 -2.44 6.34 -9.53
N ASN A 439 -3.71 6.12 -9.84
CA ASN A 439 -4.79 6.99 -9.38
C ASN A 439 -5.34 6.43 -8.08
N VAL A 440 -5.57 7.28 -7.09
CA VAL A 440 -6.15 6.89 -5.81
C VAL A 440 -7.42 7.69 -5.56
N SER A 441 -8.47 7.01 -5.11
CA SER A 441 -9.69 7.60 -4.60
C SER A 441 -9.71 7.45 -3.08
N ALA A 442 -9.99 8.55 -2.39
CA ALA A 442 -10.33 8.52 -0.98
C ALA A 442 -11.84 8.38 -0.74
N SER A 443 -12.66 8.35 -1.81
CA SER A 443 -14.11 8.14 -1.75
C SER A 443 -14.50 6.71 -2.10
N THR A 444 -15.36 6.09 -1.29
CA THR A 444 -16.00 4.81 -1.60
C THR A 444 -17.16 5.04 -2.58
N GLY A 445 -16.83 5.17 -3.87
CA GLY A 445 -17.80 5.12 -4.98
C GLY A 445 -17.88 6.37 -5.88
N LYS A 446 -17.70 6.15 -7.20
CA LYS A 446 -17.97 7.03 -8.37
C LYS A 446 -17.75 8.54 -8.19
N GLY A 447 -16.82 8.94 -7.33
CA GLY A 447 -16.29 10.29 -7.17
C GLY A 447 -14.90 10.42 -7.77
N ARG A 448 -14.52 11.66 -8.09
CA ARG A 448 -13.33 12.07 -8.84
C ARG A 448 -12.04 11.37 -8.37
N SER A 449 -11.29 10.80 -9.31
CA SER A 449 -9.99 10.15 -9.09
C SER A 449 -8.86 11.16 -8.90
N GLU A 450 -7.97 10.95 -7.92
CA GLU A 450 -6.79 11.78 -7.69
C GLU A 450 -5.50 11.09 -8.16
N PHE A 451 -4.47 11.87 -8.48
CA PHE A 451 -3.21 11.38 -9.05
C PHE A 451 -2.12 11.34 -8.00
N VAL A 452 -1.44 10.20 -7.83
CA VAL A 452 -0.24 10.09 -6.99
C VAL A 452 0.95 9.65 -7.85
N ASN A 453 1.97 10.51 -7.94
CA ASN A 453 3.22 10.21 -8.66
C ASN A 453 4.31 9.78 -7.68
N THR A 454 4.73 8.53 -7.72
CA THR A 454 5.74 7.91 -6.83
C THR A 454 7.00 7.41 -7.56
N GLY A 455 7.23 7.83 -8.81
CA GLY A 455 8.41 7.39 -9.56
C GLY A 455 9.70 8.10 -9.16
N GLU A 456 10.63 7.38 -8.50
CA GLU A 456 12.07 7.54 -8.77
C GLU A 456 12.37 6.86 -10.12
N LEU A 457 12.85 7.62 -11.10
CA LEU A 457 13.19 7.08 -12.42
C LEU A 457 14.60 7.45 -12.86
N SER A 458 15.31 6.39 -13.20
CA SER A 458 16.63 6.28 -13.79
C SER A 458 16.73 6.96 -15.17
N GLY A 459 17.92 7.47 -15.47
CA GLY A 459 18.20 8.31 -16.62
C GLY A 459 18.24 7.55 -17.94
N SER A 460 17.68 8.19 -18.97
CA SER A 460 18.01 7.93 -20.37
C SER A 460 18.16 9.26 -21.11
N THR A 461 19.30 9.41 -21.77
CA THR A 461 19.75 10.60 -22.49
C THR A 461 19.18 10.62 -23.91
N SER A 462 18.58 11.75 -24.29
CA SER A 462 18.36 12.10 -25.70
C SER A 462 18.71 13.57 -25.91
N LEU A 463 19.71 13.80 -26.75
CA LEU A 463 20.24 15.11 -27.11
C LEU A 463 19.48 15.64 -28.33
N ARG A 464 18.57 16.62 -28.14
CA ARG A 464 18.25 17.63 -29.17
C ARG A 464 17.87 18.95 -28.51
N VAL A 465 18.75 19.94 -28.66
CA VAL A 465 18.51 21.35 -28.28
C VAL A 465 17.98 22.08 -29.51
N GLY A 466 16.82 22.71 -29.38
CA GLY A 466 16.30 23.71 -30.31
C GLY A 466 15.62 24.84 -29.53
N SER A 467 16.04 26.08 -29.76
CA SER A 467 15.52 27.28 -29.11
C SER A 467 14.24 27.77 -29.80
N HIS A 468 13.20 28.07 -29.02
CA HIS A 468 12.03 28.81 -29.48
C HIS A 468 11.85 30.08 -28.64
N GLU A 469 11.85 31.24 -29.29
CA GLU A 469 11.36 32.50 -28.72
C GLU A 469 9.83 32.57 -28.83
N LEU A 470 9.15 32.92 -27.74
CA LEU A 470 7.70 33.18 -27.71
C LEU A 470 7.45 34.64 -27.33
N SER A 471 6.99 35.42 -28.32
CA SER A 471 6.49 36.79 -28.15
C SER A 471 4.98 36.76 -27.96
N ILE A 472 4.49 37.25 -26.80
CA ILE A 472 3.05 37.39 -26.54
C ILE A 472 2.66 38.87 -26.71
N LYS A 473 1.99 39.20 -27.83
CA LYS A 473 1.25 40.45 -28.01
C LYS A 473 -0.17 40.31 -27.44
N ARG A 474 -0.53 41.20 -26.50
CA ARG A 474 -1.88 41.28 -25.91
C ARG A 474 -2.78 42.16 -26.78
N ARG A 475 -3.76 41.57 -27.48
CA ARG A 475 -4.90 42.32 -28.05
C ARG A 475 -5.96 42.49 -26.96
N GLY A 476 -6.34 43.73 -26.69
CA GLY A 476 -7.33 44.10 -25.69
C GLY A 476 -8.77 43.79 -26.11
N VAL A 477 -9.62 43.53 -25.12
CA VAL A 477 -11.08 43.53 -25.25
C VAL A 477 -11.60 44.54 -24.23
N PHE A 478 -11.99 45.71 -24.74
CA PHE A 478 -12.80 46.72 -24.05
C PHE A 478 -14.07 46.86 -24.88
N ALA A 479 -15.21 46.37 -24.39
CA ALA A 479 -16.56 46.85 -24.74
C ALA A 479 -17.61 45.98 -24.03
N LEU A 480 -18.15 46.45 -22.90
CA LEU A 480 -19.59 46.52 -22.64
C LEU A 480 -19.84 47.26 -21.32
N PHE A 481 -20.00 48.57 -21.39
CA PHE A 481 -20.68 49.37 -20.37
C PHE A 481 -21.67 50.26 -21.13
N MET A 482 -22.89 49.79 -21.30
CA MET A 482 -24.09 50.60 -21.53
C MET A 482 -25.30 49.67 -21.64
N HIS A 483 -26.08 49.60 -20.55
CA HIS A 483 -27.55 49.48 -20.51
C HIS A 483 -28.03 48.83 -19.21
N ILE A 484 -27.87 49.54 -18.08
CA ILE A 484 -28.80 49.43 -16.95
C ILE A 484 -29.05 50.85 -16.44
N THR A 485 -29.92 51.56 -17.14
CA THR A 485 -30.57 52.80 -16.69
C THR A 485 -31.89 52.88 -17.44
N LEU A 486 -32.82 51.98 -17.11
CA LEU A 486 -34.26 52.16 -17.25
C LEU A 486 -34.91 50.91 -16.65
N ILE A 487 -35.37 51.01 -15.40
CA ILE A 487 -36.52 50.33 -14.76
C ILE A 487 -36.46 50.80 -13.30
N CYS A 488 -36.88 52.03 -13.10
CA CYS A 488 -37.35 52.57 -11.83
C CYS A 488 -38.41 53.59 -12.21
N CYS A 489 -39.64 53.12 -12.33
CA CYS A 489 -40.90 53.87 -12.23
C CYS A 489 -42.00 52.96 -12.77
N PHE A 490 -42.77 52.35 -11.85
CA PHE A 490 -44.22 52.19 -11.93
C PHE A 490 -44.66 51.17 -10.86
N VAL A 491 -44.66 51.59 -9.59
CA VAL A 491 -45.76 51.29 -8.67
C VAL A 491 -45.89 52.47 -7.70
N PHE A 492 -46.90 53.30 -7.95
CA PHE A 492 -47.76 54.10 -7.06
C PHE A 492 -47.98 55.54 -7.55
N LEU A 493 -49.22 55.73 -8.04
CA LEU A 493 -49.95 56.93 -8.48
C LEU A 493 -49.60 57.51 -9.86
#